data_AF-A0A6I4N762-F1
#
_entry.id   AF-A0A6I4N762-F1
#
_cell.length_a   1.000
_cell.length_b   1.000
_cell.length_c   1.000
_cell.angle_alpha   90.00
_cell.angle_beta   90.00
_cell.angle_gamma   90.00
#
_symmetry.space_group_name_H-M   'P 1'
#
loop_
_entity.id
_entity.type
_entity.pdbx_description
1 polymer ?
#
loop_
_entity_poly.entity_id
_entity_poly.type
_entity_poly.pdbx_seq_one_letter_code
_entity_poly.pdbx_strand_id
1 'polypeptide(L)'
;MSNSSFSRLSPLMKVVTLLIAAVVAGVWWYSSRGNTTGPGSEAAKAPAVAEVGDCVQNKGSDGSPDMEVIGCSSAKAEYKVASKFESECKPGQSQYQETRRGRVQFEMCLEPVAPK
;
A
#
# COMPACT_ATOMS: atom_id res chain seq x y z
N MET A 1 -17.55 -42.61 -10.65
CA MET A 1 -18.32 -42.06 -9.51
C MET A 1 -17.83 -42.74 -8.23
N SER A 2 -17.31 -41.98 -7.26
CA SER A 2 -17.16 -42.45 -5.88
C SER A 2 -17.60 -41.32 -4.97
N ASN A 3 -18.88 -41.36 -4.60
CA ASN A 3 -19.57 -40.34 -3.84
C ASN A 3 -19.74 -40.89 -2.42
N SER A 4 -18.69 -40.81 -1.62
CA SER A 4 -18.61 -41.54 -0.35
C SER A 4 -17.83 -40.75 0.70
N SER A 5 -18.40 -39.66 1.23
CA SER A 5 -18.03 -39.14 2.57
C SER A 5 -18.96 -38.04 3.13
N PHE A 6 -19.96 -37.54 2.40
CA PHE A 6 -20.76 -36.39 2.87
C PHE A 6 -21.87 -36.73 3.90
N SER A 7 -22.08 -38.00 4.26
CA SER A 7 -23.32 -38.46 4.91
C SER A 7 -23.22 -38.76 6.42
N ARG A 8 -22.16 -38.37 7.13
CA ARG A 8 -22.06 -38.58 8.60
C ARG A 8 -21.80 -37.32 9.43
N LEU A 9 -22.16 -36.13 8.93
CA LEU A 9 -22.22 -34.95 9.80
C LEU A 9 -23.57 -34.91 10.52
N SER A 10 -23.53 -34.98 11.85
CA SER A 10 -24.70 -34.76 12.71
C SER A 10 -25.35 -33.41 12.37
N PRO A 11 -26.68 -33.24 12.59
CA PRO A 11 -27.37 -32.00 12.23
C PRO A 11 -26.73 -30.76 12.87
N LEU A 12 -26.17 -30.92 14.07
CA LEU A 12 -25.37 -29.91 14.76
C LEU A 12 -24.11 -29.52 13.99
N MET A 13 -23.37 -30.49 13.44
CA MET A 13 -22.16 -30.19 12.67
C MET A 13 -22.48 -29.41 11.40
N LYS A 14 -23.61 -29.66 10.73
CA LYS A 14 -24.02 -28.88 9.55
C LYS A 14 -24.28 -27.41 9.90
N VAL A 15 -24.92 -27.14 11.04
CA VAL A 15 -25.16 -25.77 11.53
C VAL A 15 -23.84 -25.08 11.85
N VAL A 16 -22.92 -25.77 12.53
CA VAL A 16 -21.59 -25.22 12.84
C VAL A 16 -20.82 -24.89 11.56
N THR A 17 -20.84 -25.77 10.56
CA THR A 17 -20.17 -25.51 9.27
C THR A 17 -20.77 -24.31 8.54
N LEU A 18 -22.09 -24.14 8.56
CA LEU A 18 -22.75 -22.98 7.95
C LEU A 18 -22.40 -21.67 8.66
N LEU A 19 -22.31 -21.68 10.00
CA LEU A 19 -21.89 -20.51 10.76
C LEU A 19 -20.44 -20.13 10.47
N ILE A 20 -19.54 -21.11 10.43
CA ILE A 20 -18.13 -20.87 10.08
C ILE A 20 -18.03 -20.32 8.66
N ALA A 21 -18.74 -20.91 7.69
CA ALA A 21 -18.76 -20.43 6.32
C ALA A 21 -19.31 -18.99 6.19
N ALA A 22 -20.34 -18.63 6.96
CA ALA A 22 -20.88 -17.27 7.00
C ALA A 22 -19.90 -16.27 7.62
N VAL A 23 -19.16 -16.65 8.66
CA VAL A 23 -18.10 -15.81 9.24
C VAL A 23 -16.97 -15.61 8.24
N VAL A 24 -16.51 -16.68 7.56
CA VAL A 24 -15.46 -16.58 6.53
C VAL A 24 -15.91 -15.71 5.35
N ALA A 25 -17.13 -15.90 4.87
CA ALA A 25 -17.69 -15.07 3.80
C ALA A 25 -17.87 -13.60 4.25
N GLY A 26 -18.28 -13.38 5.49
CA GLY A 26 -18.40 -12.05 6.10
C GLY A 26 -17.05 -11.36 6.25
N VAL A 27 -16.01 -12.06 6.73
CA VAL A 27 -14.64 -11.56 6.83
C VAL A 27 -14.07 -11.29 5.44
N TRP A 28 -14.28 -12.18 4.45
CA TRP A 28 -13.84 -11.97 3.08
C TRP A 28 -14.51 -10.74 2.47
N TRP A 29 -15.84 -10.63 2.56
CA TRP A 29 -16.58 -9.46 2.07
C TRP A 29 -16.17 -8.16 2.78
N TYR A 30 -15.94 -8.22 4.09
CA TYR A 30 -15.46 -7.09 4.88
C TYR A 30 -14.04 -6.69 4.46
N SER A 31 -13.15 -7.66 4.27
CA SER A 31 -11.79 -7.44 3.77
C SER A 31 -11.73 -7.01 2.30
N SER A 32 -12.76 -7.29 1.49
CA SER A 32 -12.90 -6.79 0.12
C SER A 32 -13.48 -5.37 0.06
N ARG A 33 -14.09 -4.86 1.14
CA ARG A 33 -14.53 -3.46 1.23
C ARG A 33 -13.50 -2.54 1.86
N GLY A 34 -12.56 -3.06 2.64
CA GLY A 34 -11.48 -2.31 3.26
C GLY A 34 -10.15 -2.56 2.56
N ASN A 35 -9.48 -1.48 2.15
CA ASN A 35 -8.11 -1.44 1.63
C ASN A 35 -7.15 -2.30 2.48
N THR A 36 -6.92 -3.56 2.09
CA THR A 36 -6.06 -4.50 2.81
C THR A 36 -4.70 -4.61 2.12
N THR A 37 -3.80 -3.72 2.54
CA THR A 37 -2.37 -4.01 2.70
C THR A 37 -2.20 -5.39 3.32
N GLY A 38 -1.91 -6.40 2.50
CA GLY A 38 -1.48 -7.73 2.95
C GLY A 38 0.03 -7.75 3.19
N PRO A 39 0.54 -8.56 4.15
CA PRO A 39 1.96 -8.76 4.36
C PRO A 39 2.47 -9.68 3.25
N GLY A 40 2.81 -9.11 2.09
CA GLY A 40 3.30 -9.88 0.95
C GLY A 40 2.93 -9.35 -0.43
N SER A 41 2.20 -8.24 -0.53
CA SER A 41 2.11 -7.54 -1.80
C SER A 41 3.32 -6.64 -1.96
N GLU A 42 4.06 -6.85 -3.04
CA GLU A 42 4.91 -5.89 -3.76
C GLU A 42 4.09 -4.69 -4.25
N ALA A 43 3.06 -4.30 -3.50
CA ALA A 43 2.20 -3.19 -3.76
C ALA A 43 2.99 -1.94 -3.42
N ALA A 44 3.28 -1.17 -4.46
CA ALA A 44 3.72 0.20 -4.38
C ALA A 44 3.10 0.88 -3.14
N LYS A 45 3.95 1.10 -2.14
CA LYS A 45 3.56 1.79 -0.93
C LYS A 45 3.39 3.27 -1.30
N ALA A 46 2.16 3.78 -1.14
CA ALA A 46 1.82 5.17 -1.45
C ALA A 46 2.82 6.16 -0.83
N PRO A 47 3.05 7.34 -1.43
CA PRO A 47 4.00 8.32 -0.90
C PRO A 47 3.70 8.71 0.56
N ALA A 48 2.43 8.72 0.96
CA ALA A 48 2.01 8.97 2.34
C ALA A 48 2.60 7.99 3.38
N VAL A 49 3.06 6.80 2.98
CA VAL A 49 3.71 5.83 3.88
C VAL A 49 5.24 5.85 3.79
N ALA A 50 5.84 6.70 2.95
CA ALA A 50 7.28 6.89 2.90
C ALA A 50 7.76 7.60 4.17
N GLU A 51 8.85 7.15 4.75
CA GLU A 51 9.49 7.77 5.90
C GLU A 51 10.73 8.58 5.52
N VAL A 52 11.15 9.50 6.39
CA VAL A 52 12.40 10.23 6.19
C VAL A 52 13.55 9.23 6.07
N GLY A 53 14.31 9.34 4.98
CA GLY A 53 15.39 8.43 4.64
C GLY A 53 15.03 7.37 3.60
N ASP A 54 13.74 7.13 3.34
CA ASP A 54 13.31 6.19 2.31
C ASP A 54 13.66 6.69 0.91
N CYS A 55 13.99 5.77 0.01
CA CYS A 55 14.16 6.10 -1.39
C CYS A 55 12.88 5.81 -2.17
N VAL A 56 12.63 6.66 -3.15
CA VAL A 56 11.43 6.58 -3.98
C VAL A 56 11.82 6.64 -5.45
N GLN A 57 11.00 5.98 -6.27
CA GLN A 57 10.99 6.13 -7.71
C GLN A 57 9.75 6.92 -8.11
N ASN A 58 9.86 7.83 -9.07
CA ASN A 58 8.68 8.37 -9.74
C ASN A 58 8.37 7.53 -10.99
N LYS A 59 7.30 6.72 -10.94
CA LYS A 59 6.80 5.97 -12.11
C LYS A 59 5.83 6.77 -12.98
N GLY A 60 5.47 7.97 -12.53
CA GLY A 60 4.56 8.87 -13.21
C GLY A 60 5.32 9.90 -14.06
N SER A 61 4.71 11.07 -14.22
CA SER A 61 5.31 12.23 -14.88
C SER A 61 5.37 13.42 -13.94
N ASP A 62 6.07 14.49 -14.31
CA ASP A 62 6.17 15.69 -13.46
C ASP A 62 4.79 16.31 -13.14
N GLY A 63 3.84 16.24 -14.08
CA GLY A 63 2.47 16.74 -13.89
C GLY A 63 1.52 15.78 -13.18
N SER A 64 1.88 14.50 -13.10
CA SER A 64 1.12 13.46 -12.41
C SER A 64 2.08 12.43 -11.81
N PRO A 65 2.80 12.81 -10.75
CA PRO A 65 3.81 11.95 -10.16
C PRO A 65 3.18 10.73 -9.50
N ASP A 66 3.80 9.56 -9.70
CA ASP A 66 3.42 8.28 -9.10
C ASP A 66 4.61 7.76 -8.30
N MET A 67 4.71 8.21 -7.05
CA MET A 67 5.85 7.95 -6.19
C MET A 67 5.71 6.59 -5.51
N GLU A 68 6.72 5.74 -5.65
CA GLU A 68 6.77 4.43 -5.04
C GLU A 68 8.00 4.28 -4.15
N VAL A 69 7.80 3.86 -2.91
CA VAL A 69 8.90 3.52 -1.99
C VAL A 69 9.61 2.26 -2.47
N ILE A 70 10.91 2.39 -2.71
CA ILE A 70 11.79 1.30 -3.15
C ILE A 70 13.09 1.29 -2.35
N GLY A 71 13.88 0.22 -2.48
CA GLY A 71 15.18 0.16 -1.82
C GLY A 71 16.16 1.20 -2.40
N CYS A 72 16.86 1.94 -1.54
CA CYS A 72 17.92 2.89 -1.93
C CYS A 72 19.12 2.24 -2.67
N SER A 73 19.24 0.92 -2.62
CA SER A 73 20.22 0.16 -3.40
C SER A 73 19.79 -0.04 -4.86
N SER A 74 18.52 0.17 -5.18
CA SER A 74 17.99 0.03 -6.53
C SER A 74 18.54 1.13 -7.44
N ALA A 75 18.95 0.75 -8.66
CA ALA A 75 19.30 1.71 -9.71
C ALA A 75 18.10 2.56 -10.18
N LYS A 76 16.88 2.17 -9.78
CA LYS A 76 15.64 2.90 -10.07
C LYS A 76 15.30 3.97 -9.01
N ALA A 77 16.09 4.06 -7.93
CA ALA A 77 15.90 5.10 -6.93
C ALA A 77 16.29 6.44 -7.53
N GLU A 78 15.32 7.37 -7.55
CA GLU A 78 15.49 8.70 -8.14
C GLU A 78 15.55 9.78 -7.06
N TYR A 79 14.80 9.59 -5.97
CA TYR A 79 14.79 10.53 -4.85
C TYR A 79 14.89 9.81 -3.51
N LYS A 80 15.26 10.58 -2.48
CA LYS A 80 15.23 10.19 -1.07
C LYS A 80 14.39 11.19 -0.29
N VAL A 81 13.55 10.71 0.61
CA VAL A 81 12.72 11.57 1.46
C VAL A 81 13.61 12.28 2.49
N ALA A 82 13.68 13.60 2.40
CA ALA A 82 14.48 14.43 3.29
C ALA A 82 13.66 14.91 4.51
N SER A 83 12.39 15.27 4.30
CA SER A 83 11.48 15.67 5.38
C SER A 83 10.01 15.43 5.00
N LYS A 84 9.15 15.39 6.01
CA LYS A 84 7.69 15.19 5.90
C LYS A 84 6.98 16.35 6.61
N PHE A 85 5.86 16.77 6.06
CA PHE A 85 5.01 17.85 6.55
C PHE A 85 5.73 19.20 6.67
N GLU A 86 6.69 19.45 5.78
CA GLU A 86 7.45 20.70 5.72
C GLU A 86 7.09 21.44 4.43
N SER A 87 6.64 22.69 4.57
CA SER A 87 6.20 23.53 3.45
C SER A 87 7.35 24.19 2.69
N GLU A 88 8.55 24.18 3.26
CA GLU A 88 9.73 24.82 2.71
C GLU A 88 10.87 23.81 2.56
N CYS A 89 11.21 23.47 1.33
CA CYS A 89 12.32 22.59 1.04
C CYS A 89 13.64 23.36 0.93
N LYS A 90 14.73 22.71 1.31
CA LYS A 90 16.07 23.31 1.21
C LYS A 90 16.47 23.49 -0.26
N PRO A 91 17.38 24.42 -0.57
CA PRO A 91 17.91 24.56 -1.93
C PRO A 91 18.46 23.24 -2.46
N GLY A 92 18.02 22.86 -3.67
CA GLY A 92 18.39 21.59 -4.31
C GLY A 92 17.47 20.41 -3.99
N GLN A 93 16.45 20.59 -3.16
CA GLN A 93 15.39 19.61 -2.92
C GLN A 93 14.16 19.91 -3.78
N SER A 94 13.44 18.85 -4.15
CA SER A 94 12.16 18.91 -4.83
C SER A 94 11.02 18.78 -3.82
N GLN A 95 9.99 19.62 -3.97
CA GLN A 95 8.80 19.54 -3.15
C GLN A 95 7.78 18.59 -3.79
N TYR A 96 7.22 17.69 -3.00
CA TYR A 96 6.10 16.84 -3.41
C TYR A 96 4.90 17.09 -2.50
N GLN A 97 3.74 17.33 -3.12
CA GLN A 97 2.48 17.53 -2.43
C GLN A 97 1.41 16.60 -2.96
N GLU A 98 0.72 15.90 -2.06
CA GLU A 98 -0.45 15.09 -2.39
C GLU A 98 -1.72 15.86 -2.01
N THR A 99 -2.49 16.26 -3.02
CA THR A 99 -3.77 16.93 -2.83
C THR A 99 -4.93 15.95 -2.98
N ARG A 100 -5.81 15.86 -1.98
CA ARG A 100 -7.06 15.10 -2.06
C ARG A 100 -8.25 16.00 -1.81
N ARG A 101 -9.24 15.94 -2.71
CA ARG A 101 -10.48 16.75 -2.63
C ARG A 101 -10.19 18.25 -2.48
N GLY A 102 -9.19 18.76 -3.20
CA GLY A 102 -8.80 20.17 -3.18
C GLY A 102 -8.07 20.64 -1.91
N ARG A 103 -7.64 19.71 -1.04
CA ARG A 103 -6.80 20.01 0.13
C ARG A 103 -5.49 19.25 0.07
N VAL A 104 -4.39 19.95 0.33
CA VAL A 104 -3.07 19.31 0.53
C VAL A 104 -3.17 18.45 1.79
N GLN A 105 -2.95 17.15 1.63
CA GLN A 105 -2.98 16.18 2.73
C GLN A 105 -1.58 15.80 3.17
N PHE A 106 -0.63 15.83 2.24
CA PHE A 106 0.73 15.41 2.48
C PHE A 106 1.68 16.31 1.74
N GLU A 107 2.78 16.62 2.39
CA GLU A 107 3.85 17.42 1.83
C GLU A 107 5.18 16.82 2.27
N MET A 108 6.14 16.76 1.38
CA MET A 108 7.46 16.24 1.67
C MET A 108 8.51 16.91 0.80
N CYS A 109 9.72 16.98 1.33
CA CYS A 109 10.90 17.40 0.58
C CYS A 109 11.70 16.17 0.18
N LEU A 110 12.08 16.15 -1.09
CA LEU A 110 12.78 15.05 -1.75
C LEU A 110 14.16 15.54 -2.16
N GLU A 111 15.18 14.78 -1.82
CA GLU A 111 16.55 15.00 -2.28
C GLU A 111 16.84 14.06 -3.45
N PRO A 112 17.39 14.54 -4.58
CA PRO A 112 17.78 13.66 -5.68
C PRO A 112 18.87 12.69 -5.21
N VAL A 113 18.71 11.40 -5.49
CA VAL A 113 19.80 10.44 -5.32
C VAL A 113 20.67 10.44 -6.57
N ALA A 114 21.99 10.49 -6.37
CA ALA A 114 22.92 10.35 -7.46
C ALA A 114 22.69 8.99 -8.17
N PRO A 115 22.62 8.95 -9.51
CA PRO A 115 22.52 7.70 -10.24
C PRO A 115 23.74 6.83 -9.90
N LYS A 116 23.51 5.56 -9.57
CA LYS A 116 24.56 4.56 -9.35
C LYS A 116 25.07 3.98 -10.65
#